data_AF-A0A6N7Y8F8-F1
#
_entry.id   AF-A0A6N7Y8F8-F1
#
_cell.length_a   1.000
_cell.length_b   1.000
_cell.length_c   1.000
_cell.angle_alpha   90.00
_cell.angle_beta   90.00
_cell.angle_gamma   90.00
#
_symmetry.space_group_name_H-M   'P 1'
#
loop_
_entity.id
_entity.type
_entity.pdbx_description
1 polymer ?
#
loop_
_entity_poly.entity_id
_entity_poly.type
_entity_poly.pdbx_seq_one_letter_code
_entity_poly.pdbx_strand_id
1 'polypeptide(L)'
;MPPDSRTLSATEFAEITGVSRERLRTWERRHAFPEPVRIGRGARRYLVDDVPRVVAVRRSVDRGIPLETAVSAARTQPAAGISDAARSALAEHAPIALVVVSGPEPLRIEEVNALVRARPGAPSPGDDLLELAPWYADHPGAATLRSLFASTSVAAACEHPDWTAGMVGTANAIAYRLPQEAGRPPLVALVGIDTARERQLRRDLDAVAQERAALRATLEQRGRWSAATDAVVRAARARGGMQALAEAADGLVRNTGALDAAVAPYMTGALVLGRSSRGRLGPGTITVTAYEELAAALRDGTPTWLGAGAGAAVGVPPELAAHVVPVVAAGEPLGALVLLFDEEDDLQDVPAEVLLTISTVLGFVLVRERVVDQLRD
;
A
#
# COMPACT_ATOMS: atom_id res chain seq x y z
N MET A 1 -32.87 -15.09 33.05
CA MET A 1 -31.98 -13.98 32.66
C MET A 1 -32.04 -13.92 31.14
N PRO A 2 -32.45 -12.81 30.49
CA PRO A 2 -32.36 -12.75 29.04
C PRO A 2 -30.87 -12.85 28.63
N PRO A 3 -30.52 -13.51 27.51
CA PRO A 3 -29.17 -14.03 27.34
C PRO A 3 -28.07 -13.02 26.95
N ASP A 4 -28.34 -11.74 26.68
CA ASP A 4 -27.34 -10.81 26.09
C ASP A 4 -27.33 -9.37 26.66
N SER A 5 -27.78 -9.15 27.90
CA SER A 5 -27.84 -7.79 28.46
C SER A 5 -26.45 -7.27 28.86
N ARG A 6 -25.81 -6.48 27.99
CA ARG A 6 -24.55 -5.77 28.29
C ARG A 6 -24.74 -4.80 29.46
N THR A 7 -23.77 -4.74 30.37
CA THR A 7 -23.81 -3.84 31.55
C THR A 7 -22.76 -2.74 31.46
N LEU A 8 -23.07 -1.55 31.97
CA LEU A 8 -22.23 -0.35 32.00
C LEU A 8 -21.83 -0.01 33.43
N SER A 9 -20.63 0.57 33.61
CA SER A 9 -20.25 1.18 34.88
C SER A 9 -21.13 2.39 35.20
N ALA A 10 -21.19 2.78 36.48
CA ALA A 10 -21.93 3.98 36.89
C ALA A 10 -21.43 5.27 36.22
N THR A 11 -20.15 5.34 35.83
CA THR A 11 -19.58 6.50 35.14
C THR A 11 -20.05 6.55 33.69
N GLU A 12 -19.85 5.47 32.93
CA GLU A 12 -20.30 5.39 31.53
C GLU A 12 -21.81 5.59 31.40
N PHE A 13 -22.58 5.01 32.32
CA PHE A 13 -24.03 5.14 32.32
C PHE A 13 -24.49 6.60 32.56
N ALA A 14 -23.78 7.34 33.43
CA ALA A 14 -24.08 8.75 33.68
C ALA A 14 -23.76 9.64 32.48
N GLU A 15 -22.66 9.36 31.77
CA GLU A 15 -22.27 10.05 30.54
C GLU A 15 -23.29 9.82 29.43
N ILE A 16 -23.69 8.56 29.21
CA ILE A 16 -24.63 8.19 28.15
C ILE A 16 -26.04 8.73 28.41
N THR A 17 -26.52 8.67 29.66
CA THR A 17 -27.88 9.12 30.00
C THR A 17 -27.99 10.63 30.22
N GLY A 18 -26.86 11.31 30.44
CA GLY A 18 -26.83 12.71 30.85
C GLY A 18 -27.42 12.96 32.25
N VAL A 19 -27.53 11.93 33.09
CA VAL A 19 -27.97 12.02 34.49
C VAL A 19 -26.77 11.75 35.39
N SER A 20 -26.47 12.69 36.31
CA SER A 20 -25.31 12.53 37.19
C SER A 20 -25.41 11.28 38.08
N ARG A 21 -24.25 10.71 38.43
CA ARG A 21 -24.15 9.54 39.34
C ARG A 21 -24.89 9.75 40.66
N GLU A 22 -24.87 10.97 41.18
CA GLU A 22 -25.57 11.33 42.41
C GLU A 22 -27.10 11.34 42.25
N ARG A 23 -27.61 11.87 41.12
CA ARG A 23 -29.03 11.80 40.79
C ARG A 23 -29.49 10.35 40.61
N LEU A 24 -28.71 9.53 39.91
CA LEU A 24 -29.00 8.10 39.74
C LEU A 24 -29.07 7.37 41.09
N ARG A 25 -28.14 7.64 42.02
CA ARG A 25 -28.18 7.06 43.38
C ARG A 25 -29.37 7.55 44.20
N THR A 26 -29.78 8.80 43.99
CA THR A 26 -30.96 9.37 44.66
C THR A 26 -32.25 8.74 44.15
N TRP A 27 -32.36 8.56 42.83
CA TRP A 27 -33.50 7.90 42.20
C TRP A 27 -33.56 6.41 42.59
N GLU A 28 -32.42 5.70 42.64
CA GLU A 28 -32.32 4.33 43.15
C GLU A 28 -32.85 4.24 44.57
N ARG A 29 -32.39 5.13 45.47
CA ARG A 29 -32.77 5.09 46.89
C ARG A 29 -34.24 5.42 47.12
N ARG A 30 -34.79 6.39 46.39
CA ARG A 30 -36.16 6.92 46.63
C ARG A 30 -37.23 6.17 45.84
N HIS A 31 -36.90 5.71 44.65
CA HIS A 31 -37.87 5.17 43.69
C HIS A 31 -37.49 3.78 43.17
N ALA A 32 -36.40 3.17 43.66
CA ALA A 32 -35.87 1.90 43.15
C ALA A 32 -35.73 1.93 41.61
N PHE A 33 -35.16 3.02 41.08
CA PHE A 33 -35.02 3.21 39.64
C PHE A 33 -33.80 4.09 39.29
N PRO A 34 -32.98 3.73 38.30
CA PRO A 34 -32.86 2.40 37.70
C PRO A 34 -32.31 1.38 38.71
N GLU A 35 -32.53 0.08 38.49
CA GLU A 35 -32.08 -1.00 39.39
C GLU A 35 -30.72 -1.56 38.93
N PRO A 36 -29.60 -1.19 39.58
CA PRO A 36 -28.29 -1.70 39.19
C PRO A 36 -28.10 -3.16 39.60
N VAL A 37 -27.53 -3.95 38.70
CA VAL A 37 -26.98 -5.28 39.01
C VAL A 37 -25.70 -5.10 39.82
N ARG A 38 -25.57 -5.82 40.94
CA ARG A 38 -24.34 -5.85 41.73
C ARG A 38 -23.52 -7.09 41.37
N ILE A 39 -22.33 -6.87 40.80
CA ILE A 39 -21.40 -7.95 40.46
C ILE A 39 -20.33 -8.05 41.55
N GLY A 40 -20.22 -9.20 42.21
CA GLY A 40 -19.24 -9.44 43.27
C GLY A 40 -19.37 -8.50 44.48
N ARG A 41 -18.25 -7.97 44.99
CA ARG A 41 -18.18 -7.10 46.19
C ARG A 41 -18.57 -5.62 45.93
N GLY A 42 -19.69 -5.35 45.25
CA GLY A 42 -20.45 -4.10 45.48
C GLY A 42 -20.34 -2.94 44.48
N ALA A 43 -19.81 -3.14 43.27
CA ALA A 43 -19.89 -2.11 42.22
C ALA A 43 -21.27 -2.13 41.53
N ARG A 44 -21.88 -0.95 41.33
CA ARG A 44 -23.14 -0.80 40.58
C ARG A 44 -22.87 -0.93 39.09
N ARG A 45 -23.57 -1.86 38.45
CA ARG A 45 -23.58 -2.01 37.00
C ARG A 45 -25.01 -1.82 36.49
N TYR A 46 -25.19 -0.91 35.55
CA TYR A 46 -26.50 -0.63 34.97
C TYR A 46 -26.65 -1.40 33.66
N LEU A 47 -27.85 -1.87 33.37
CA LEU A 47 -28.13 -2.52 32.09
C LEU A 47 -28.14 -1.45 30.99
N VAL A 48 -27.53 -1.75 29.84
CA VAL A 48 -27.60 -0.85 28.67
C VAL A 48 -29.06 -0.56 28.30
N ASP A 49 -29.94 -1.55 28.46
CA ASP A 49 -31.37 -1.46 28.16
C ASP A 49 -32.14 -0.46 29.05
N ASP A 50 -31.57 -0.04 30.18
CA ASP A 50 -32.18 0.97 31.06
C ASP A 50 -31.85 2.40 30.63
N VAL A 51 -30.88 2.60 29.73
CA VAL A 51 -30.48 3.94 29.24
C VAL A 51 -31.68 4.71 28.68
N PRO A 52 -32.51 4.15 27.76
CA PRO A 52 -33.64 4.89 27.19
C PRO A 52 -34.67 5.29 28.24
N ARG A 53 -34.93 4.41 29.23
CA ARG A 53 -35.87 4.68 30.33
C ARG A 53 -35.40 5.82 31.21
N VAL A 54 -34.11 5.83 31.57
CA VAL A 54 -33.52 6.89 32.39
C VAL A 54 -33.51 8.23 31.66
N VAL A 55 -33.20 8.22 30.35
CA VAL A 55 -33.28 9.42 29.51
C VAL A 55 -34.72 9.94 29.40
N ALA A 56 -35.71 9.03 29.29
CA ALA A 56 -37.13 9.40 29.27
C ALA A 56 -37.57 10.04 30.60
N VAL A 57 -37.19 9.47 31.75
CA VAL A 57 -37.46 10.06 33.06
C VAL A 57 -36.82 11.44 33.18
N ARG A 58 -35.55 11.59 32.78
CA ARG A 58 -34.87 12.89 32.77
C ARG A 58 -35.67 13.92 31.96
N ARG A 59 -36.04 13.61 30.73
CA ARG A 59 -36.81 14.51 29.85
C ARG A 59 -38.18 14.87 30.43
N SER A 60 -38.88 13.92 31.04
CA SER A 60 -40.18 14.17 31.68
C SER A 60 -40.04 15.12 32.87
N VAL A 61 -39.02 14.91 33.70
CA VAL A 61 -38.72 15.79 34.85
C VAL A 61 -38.31 17.19 34.36
N ASP A 62 -37.51 17.29 33.29
CA ASP A 62 -37.13 18.57 32.68
C ASP A 62 -38.34 19.34 32.13
N ARG A 63 -39.44 18.63 31.80
CA ARG A 63 -40.74 19.21 31.39
C ARG A 63 -41.69 19.52 32.56
N GLY A 64 -41.22 19.37 33.81
CA GLY A 64 -42.00 19.64 35.01
C GLY A 64 -42.91 18.49 35.46
N ILE A 65 -42.80 17.30 34.87
CA ILE A 65 -43.56 16.13 35.35
C ILE A 65 -42.92 15.64 36.67
N PRO A 66 -43.70 15.39 37.74
CA PRO A 66 -43.18 14.86 38.99
C PRO A 66 -42.39 13.55 38.78
N LEU A 67 -41.26 13.42 39.47
CA LEU A 67 -40.33 12.29 39.31
C LEU A 67 -41.01 10.92 39.50
N GLU A 68 -41.90 10.80 40.47
CA GLU A 68 -42.63 9.56 40.74
C GLU A 68 -43.54 9.17 39.56
N THR A 69 -44.27 10.14 39.00
CA THR A 69 -45.10 9.95 37.80
C THR A 69 -44.24 9.60 36.58
N ALA A 70 -43.09 10.26 36.41
CA ALA A 70 -42.16 9.98 35.32
C ALA A 70 -41.55 8.57 35.42
N VAL A 71 -41.15 8.14 36.62
CA VAL A 71 -40.62 6.79 36.87
C VAL A 71 -41.70 5.74 36.67
N SER A 72 -42.92 5.97 37.14
CA SER A 72 -44.05 5.06 36.91
C SER A 72 -44.33 4.91 35.42
N ALA A 73 -44.36 6.01 34.67
CA ALA A 73 -44.55 5.98 33.22
C ALA A 73 -43.43 5.21 32.50
N ALA A 74 -42.17 5.42 32.91
CA ALA A 74 -41.02 4.75 32.33
C ALA A 74 -40.92 3.25 32.66
N ARG A 75 -41.55 2.80 33.76
CA ARG A 75 -41.67 1.37 34.11
C ARG A 75 -42.71 0.65 33.26
N THR A 76 -43.80 1.34 32.93
CA THR A 76 -44.90 0.78 32.12
C THR A 76 -44.63 0.90 30.62
N GLN A 77 -43.79 1.85 30.20
CA GLN A 77 -43.36 1.97 28.82
C GLN A 77 -42.34 0.87 28.47
N PRO A 78 -42.59 0.04 27.44
CA PRO A 78 -41.50 -0.68 26.80
C PRO A 78 -40.47 0.37 26.38
N ALA A 79 -39.17 0.06 26.54
CA ALA A 79 -38.09 0.99 26.20
C ALA A 79 -38.40 1.58 24.82
N ALA A 80 -38.75 2.87 24.78
CA ALA A 80 -39.19 3.48 23.54
C ALA A 80 -38.04 3.35 22.55
N GLY A 81 -38.22 2.50 21.54
CA GLY A 81 -37.29 2.38 20.44
C GLY A 81 -37.09 3.75 19.81
N ILE A 82 -35.97 3.93 19.10
CA ILE A 82 -35.79 5.08 18.22
C ILE A 82 -37.04 5.15 17.33
N SER A 83 -37.72 6.31 17.28
CA SER A 83 -38.90 6.44 16.43
C SER A 83 -38.51 6.18 14.97
N ASP A 84 -39.42 5.64 14.18
CA ASP A 84 -39.17 5.38 12.76
C ASP A 84 -38.64 6.61 12.02
N ALA A 85 -39.18 7.79 12.31
CA ALA A 85 -38.71 9.05 11.74
C ALA A 85 -37.25 9.37 12.14
N ALA A 86 -36.87 9.13 13.40
CA ALA A 86 -35.50 9.37 13.85
C ALA A 86 -34.52 8.33 13.30
N ARG A 87 -34.94 7.07 13.19
CA ARG A 87 -34.17 6.00 12.55
C ARG A 87 -33.93 6.31 11.08
N SER A 88 -34.98 6.69 10.34
CA SER A 88 -34.88 7.03 8.92
C SER A 88 -34.01 8.28 8.70
N ALA A 89 -34.12 9.30 9.57
CA ALA A 89 -33.25 10.46 9.52
C ALA A 89 -31.76 10.11 9.77
N LEU A 90 -31.48 9.23 10.73
CA LEU A 90 -30.12 8.72 10.98
C LEU A 90 -29.60 7.88 9.80
N ALA A 91 -30.45 7.04 9.23
CA ALA A 91 -30.15 6.23 8.06
C ALA A 91 -29.78 7.09 6.85
N GLU A 92 -30.58 8.12 6.55
CA GLU A 92 -30.38 9.03 5.42
C GLU A 92 -29.03 9.75 5.49
N HIS A 93 -28.59 10.15 6.69
CA HIS A 93 -27.35 10.91 6.91
C HIS A 93 -26.15 10.05 7.32
N ALA A 94 -26.28 8.72 7.31
CA ALA A 94 -25.19 7.83 7.68
C ALA A 94 -24.01 8.00 6.70
N PRO A 95 -22.75 8.18 7.17
CA PRO A 95 -21.59 8.37 6.31
C PRO A 95 -21.08 7.06 5.66
N ILE A 96 -21.91 6.02 5.66
CA ILE A 96 -21.63 4.68 5.16
C ILE A 96 -22.78 4.22 4.28
N ALA A 97 -22.53 3.36 3.30
CA ALA A 97 -23.58 2.84 2.43
C ALA A 97 -24.60 2.03 3.26
N LEU A 98 -25.88 2.37 3.13
CA LEU A 98 -26.95 1.75 3.89
C LEU A 98 -28.16 1.49 2.99
N VAL A 99 -28.63 0.25 3.00
CA VAL A 99 -29.87 -0.19 2.35
C VAL A 99 -30.72 -0.96 3.35
N VAL A 100 -32.00 -0.67 3.45
CA VAL A 100 -32.95 -1.43 4.27
C VAL A 100 -33.81 -2.27 3.34
N VAL A 101 -33.93 -3.56 3.65
CA VAL A 101 -34.69 -4.54 2.87
C VAL A 101 -35.77 -5.16 3.75
N SER A 102 -36.99 -5.28 3.24
CA SER A 102 -38.05 -6.09 3.83
C SER A 102 -38.11 -7.47 3.20
N GLY A 103 -38.60 -8.47 3.94
CA GLY A 103 -38.63 -9.86 3.48
C GLY A 103 -39.56 -10.76 4.30
N PRO A 104 -39.41 -12.09 4.23
CA PRO A 104 -38.37 -12.83 3.53
C PRO A 104 -38.53 -12.89 2.00
N GLU A 105 -39.76 -12.81 1.48
CA GLU A 105 -40.05 -12.68 0.05
C GLU A 105 -41.34 -11.86 -0.16
N PRO A 106 -41.39 -10.95 -1.14
CA PRO A 106 -40.27 -10.45 -1.95
C PRO A 106 -39.21 -9.71 -1.13
N LEU A 107 -37.98 -9.62 -1.63
CA LEU A 107 -36.89 -8.86 -1.00
C LEU A 107 -36.99 -7.39 -1.42
N ARG A 108 -37.93 -6.64 -0.83
CA ARG A 108 -38.20 -5.25 -1.24
C ARG A 108 -37.24 -4.27 -0.59
N ILE A 109 -36.77 -3.32 -1.36
CA ILE A 109 -35.93 -2.24 -0.89
C ILE A 109 -36.82 -1.16 -0.28
N GLU A 110 -36.67 -0.92 1.03
CA GLU A 110 -37.52 0.01 1.78
C GLU A 110 -36.87 1.38 1.92
N GLU A 111 -35.56 1.40 2.19
CA GLU A 111 -34.80 2.65 2.36
C GLU A 111 -33.41 2.53 1.72
N VAL A 112 -32.97 3.61 1.09
CA VAL A 112 -31.64 3.74 0.47
C VAL A 112 -31.11 5.12 0.85
N ASN A 113 -29.97 5.16 1.53
CA ASN A 113 -29.45 6.45 1.98
C ASN A 113 -28.84 7.29 0.85
N ALA A 114 -28.55 8.57 1.13
CA ALA A 114 -28.05 9.53 0.15
C ALA A 114 -26.78 9.04 -0.59
N LEU A 115 -25.88 8.31 0.09
CA LEU A 115 -24.63 7.83 -0.48
C LEU A 115 -24.81 6.77 -1.57
N VAL A 116 -25.79 5.87 -1.38
CA VAL A 116 -26.12 4.84 -2.36
C VAL A 116 -26.96 5.46 -3.48
N ARG A 117 -27.97 6.27 -3.14
CA ARG A 117 -28.88 6.92 -4.10
C ARG A 117 -28.17 7.81 -5.12
N ALA A 118 -27.06 8.44 -4.75
CA ALA A 118 -26.25 9.26 -5.64
C ALA A 118 -25.45 8.45 -6.69
N ARG A 119 -25.50 7.11 -6.67
CA ARG A 119 -24.73 6.26 -7.56
C ARG A 119 -25.52 5.90 -8.82
N PRO A 120 -24.87 5.85 -9.99
CA PRO A 120 -25.50 5.35 -11.20
C PRO A 120 -25.93 3.89 -11.03
N GLY A 121 -27.18 3.58 -11.39
CA GLY A 121 -27.73 2.23 -11.27
C GLY A 121 -27.98 1.76 -9.84
N ALA A 122 -28.07 2.69 -8.87
CA ALA A 122 -28.49 2.36 -7.52
C ALA A 122 -29.97 1.94 -7.48
N PRO A 123 -30.34 1.04 -6.57
CA PRO A 123 -31.74 0.70 -6.34
C PRO A 123 -32.53 1.88 -5.77
N SER A 124 -33.84 1.88 -6.02
CA SER A 124 -34.81 2.80 -5.46
C SER A 124 -35.70 2.11 -4.42
N PRO A 125 -36.22 2.86 -3.43
CA PRO A 125 -37.28 2.35 -2.56
C PRO A 125 -38.48 1.83 -3.38
N GLY A 126 -38.95 0.62 -3.07
CA GLY A 126 -40.02 -0.10 -3.74
C GLY A 126 -39.54 -1.23 -4.66
N ASP A 127 -38.28 -1.17 -5.12
CA ASP A 127 -37.71 -2.17 -6.01
C ASP A 127 -37.59 -3.54 -5.32
N ASP A 128 -37.72 -4.62 -6.10
CA ASP A 128 -37.39 -5.97 -5.65
C ASP A 128 -35.92 -6.27 -5.97
N LEU A 129 -35.14 -6.61 -4.95
CA LEU A 129 -33.72 -6.93 -5.07
C LEU A 129 -33.47 -8.08 -6.04
N LEU A 130 -34.34 -9.09 -6.07
CA LEU A 130 -34.15 -10.26 -6.94
C LEU A 130 -34.56 -9.99 -8.39
N GLU A 131 -35.40 -8.99 -8.64
CA GLU A 131 -35.68 -8.52 -10.01
C GLU A 131 -34.52 -7.65 -10.54
N LEU A 132 -33.96 -6.80 -9.69
CA LEU A 132 -32.81 -5.95 -10.04
C LEU A 132 -31.51 -6.76 -10.24
N ALA A 133 -31.31 -7.80 -9.43
CA ALA A 133 -30.13 -8.65 -9.49
C ALA A 133 -30.53 -10.14 -9.46
N PRO A 134 -31.03 -10.71 -10.59
CA PRO A 134 -31.48 -12.11 -10.63
C PRO A 134 -30.40 -13.12 -10.23
N TRP A 135 -29.14 -12.82 -10.55
CA TRP A 135 -27.97 -13.65 -10.18
C TRP A 135 -27.80 -13.81 -8.66
N TYR A 136 -28.37 -12.91 -7.87
CA TYR A 136 -28.24 -12.92 -6.42
C TYR A 136 -29.16 -13.95 -5.74
N ALA A 137 -30.19 -14.46 -6.43
CA ALA A 137 -31.17 -15.39 -5.86
C ALA A 137 -30.52 -16.65 -5.27
N ASP A 138 -29.49 -17.17 -5.95
CA ASP A 138 -28.71 -18.36 -5.58
C ASP A 138 -27.43 -18.03 -4.79
N HIS A 139 -27.17 -16.74 -4.51
CA HIS A 139 -25.97 -16.29 -3.81
C HIS A 139 -26.06 -16.57 -2.29
N PRO A 140 -24.95 -16.92 -1.61
CA PRO A 140 -24.94 -17.13 -0.14
C PRO A 140 -25.48 -15.95 0.67
N GLY A 141 -25.31 -14.73 0.15
CA GLY A 141 -25.89 -13.50 0.71
C GLY A 141 -27.41 -13.53 0.80
N ALA A 142 -28.10 -13.99 -0.26
CA ALA A 142 -29.57 -14.06 -0.26
C ALA A 142 -30.07 -15.10 0.77
N ALA A 143 -29.38 -16.24 0.89
CA ALA A 143 -29.66 -17.22 1.93
C ALA A 143 -29.46 -16.65 3.35
N THR A 144 -28.41 -15.84 3.54
CA THR A 144 -28.13 -15.16 4.80
C THR A 144 -29.24 -14.16 5.17
N LEU A 145 -29.71 -13.36 4.22
CA LEU A 145 -30.85 -12.45 4.42
C LEU A 145 -32.13 -13.20 4.80
N ARG A 146 -32.50 -14.24 4.05
CA ARG A 146 -33.68 -15.08 4.35
C ARG A 146 -33.59 -15.69 5.76
N SER A 147 -32.40 -16.16 6.15
CA SER A 147 -32.14 -16.70 7.49
C SER A 147 -32.30 -15.63 8.58
N LEU A 148 -31.83 -14.40 8.36
CA LEU A 148 -32.00 -13.28 9.29
C LEU A 148 -33.46 -12.88 9.48
N PHE A 149 -34.28 -12.91 8.42
CA PHE A 149 -35.72 -12.66 8.54
C PHE A 149 -36.46 -13.72 9.35
N ALA A 150 -36.03 -14.97 9.28
CA ALA A 150 -36.67 -16.11 9.94
C ALA A 150 -36.11 -16.46 11.33
N SER A 151 -34.91 -15.99 11.67
CA SER A 151 -34.22 -16.33 12.93
C SER A 151 -34.31 -15.22 13.98
N THR A 152 -33.93 -15.53 15.22
CA THR A 152 -33.77 -14.55 16.31
C THR A 152 -32.41 -13.84 16.29
N SER A 153 -31.58 -14.08 15.27
CA SER A 153 -30.27 -13.42 15.17
C SER A 153 -30.42 -11.92 14.94
N VAL A 154 -29.60 -11.14 15.63
CA VAL A 154 -29.61 -9.67 15.56
C VAL A 154 -28.79 -9.17 14.36
N ALA A 155 -27.72 -9.87 13.99
CA ALA A 155 -26.86 -9.48 12.89
C ALA A 155 -26.14 -10.67 12.24
N ALA A 156 -25.75 -10.52 10.98
CA ALA A 156 -24.83 -11.44 10.30
C ALA A 156 -23.97 -10.69 9.27
N ALA A 157 -22.77 -11.21 8.98
CA ALA A 157 -22.03 -10.78 7.81
C ALA A 157 -22.78 -11.23 6.55
N CYS A 158 -22.94 -10.35 5.58
CA CYS A 158 -23.73 -10.61 4.39
C CYS A 158 -23.06 -9.98 3.16
N GLU A 159 -22.86 -10.77 2.13
CA GLU A 159 -22.58 -10.25 0.79
C GLU A 159 -23.88 -9.80 0.13
N HIS A 160 -23.82 -8.74 -0.67
CA HIS A 160 -24.98 -8.20 -1.38
C HIS A 160 -24.55 -7.68 -2.77
N PRO A 161 -25.50 -7.47 -3.70
CA PRO A 161 -25.19 -6.80 -4.97
C PRO A 161 -24.57 -5.43 -4.73
N ASP A 162 -23.46 -5.13 -5.41
CA ASP A 162 -22.72 -3.88 -5.23
C ASP A 162 -23.50 -2.70 -5.84
N TRP A 163 -24.43 -2.15 -5.07
CA TRP A 163 -25.21 -0.97 -5.43
C TRP A 163 -24.35 0.30 -5.57
N THR A 164 -23.05 0.28 -5.23
CA THR A 164 -22.14 1.39 -5.49
C THR A 164 -21.42 1.30 -6.84
N ALA A 165 -21.53 0.16 -7.51
CA ALA A 165 -20.90 -0.15 -8.79
C ALA A 165 -21.88 -0.81 -9.78
N GLY A 166 -23.15 -0.37 -9.78
CA GLY A 166 -24.15 -0.80 -10.76
C GLY A 166 -24.65 -2.25 -10.61
N MET A 167 -24.50 -2.87 -9.43
CA MET A 167 -25.00 -4.22 -9.10
C MET A 167 -24.40 -5.36 -9.95
N VAL A 168 -23.24 -5.14 -10.57
CA VAL A 168 -22.55 -6.14 -11.43
C VAL A 168 -21.70 -7.14 -10.63
N GLY A 169 -21.39 -6.84 -9.38
CA GLY A 169 -20.61 -7.72 -8.49
C GLY A 169 -21.15 -7.73 -7.07
N THR A 170 -20.37 -8.29 -6.14
CA THR A 170 -20.72 -8.31 -4.72
C THR A 170 -19.94 -7.25 -3.93
N ALA A 171 -20.58 -6.77 -2.87
CA ALA A 171 -19.99 -5.99 -1.81
C ALA A 171 -20.35 -6.60 -0.45
N ASN A 172 -19.55 -6.26 0.55
CA ASN A 172 -19.71 -6.78 1.90
C ASN A 172 -20.46 -5.79 2.78
N ALA A 173 -21.39 -6.32 3.58
CA ALA A 173 -22.09 -5.59 4.63
C ALA A 173 -22.17 -6.42 5.92
N ILE A 174 -22.50 -5.72 7.00
CA ILE A 174 -23.12 -6.35 8.16
C ILE A 174 -24.62 -6.09 8.04
N ALA A 175 -25.40 -7.15 7.99
CA ALA A 175 -26.85 -7.15 7.97
C ALA A 175 -27.37 -7.12 9.40
N TYR A 176 -28.18 -6.12 9.77
CA TYR A 176 -28.79 -5.97 11.08
C TYR A 176 -30.29 -6.12 11.00
N ARG A 177 -30.87 -7.04 11.79
CA ARG A 177 -32.33 -7.11 11.94
C ARG A 177 -32.81 -5.89 12.72
N LEU A 178 -33.75 -5.14 12.14
CA LEU A 178 -34.35 -3.99 12.80
C LEU A 178 -35.54 -4.43 13.70
N PRO A 179 -35.88 -3.63 14.73
CA PRO A 179 -37.05 -3.91 15.57
C PRO A 179 -38.32 -4.04 14.74
N GLN A 180 -39.08 -5.11 14.98
CA GLN A 180 -40.29 -5.42 14.21
C GLN A 180 -41.51 -4.69 14.78
N GLU A 181 -42.21 -3.95 13.92
CA GLU A 181 -43.53 -3.38 14.23
C GLU A 181 -44.65 -4.39 13.94
N ALA A 182 -45.70 -4.39 14.76
CA ALA A 182 -46.83 -5.28 14.57
C ALA A 182 -47.55 -4.99 13.24
N GLY A 183 -47.69 -6.00 12.38
CA GLY A 183 -48.35 -5.89 11.08
C GLY A 183 -47.46 -5.40 9.93
N ARG A 184 -46.17 -5.14 10.15
CA ARG A 184 -45.21 -4.83 9.09
C ARG A 184 -44.29 -6.01 8.77
N PRO A 185 -43.81 -6.13 7.51
CA PRO A 185 -42.81 -7.13 7.18
C PRO A 185 -41.52 -6.88 7.98
N PRO A 186 -40.78 -7.93 8.36
CA PRO A 186 -39.50 -7.78 9.05
C PRO A 186 -38.51 -7.02 8.18
N LEU A 187 -37.68 -6.18 8.81
CA LEU A 187 -36.70 -5.32 8.15
C LEU A 187 -35.28 -5.73 8.51
N VAL A 188 -34.38 -5.69 7.52
CA VAL A 188 -32.94 -5.89 7.68
C VAL A 188 -32.20 -4.71 7.06
N ALA A 189 -31.33 -4.07 7.84
CA ALA A 189 -30.44 -3.01 7.40
C ALA A 189 -29.08 -3.59 6.99
N LEU A 190 -28.72 -3.44 5.72
CA LEU A 190 -27.41 -3.78 5.18
C LEU A 190 -26.47 -2.57 5.30
N VAL A 191 -25.49 -2.66 6.19
CA VAL A 191 -24.49 -1.62 6.45
C VAL A 191 -23.17 -2.00 5.79
N GLY A 192 -22.78 -1.28 4.73
CA GLY A 192 -21.57 -1.58 3.96
C GLY A 192 -20.28 -1.47 4.78
N ILE A 193 -19.40 -2.46 4.66
CA ILE A 193 -18.09 -2.52 5.36
C ILE A 193 -16.87 -2.39 4.44
N ASP A 194 -17.01 -2.68 3.14
CA ASP A 194 -15.94 -2.50 2.15
C ASP A 194 -16.58 -2.01 0.84
N THR A 195 -16.50 -0.69 0.60
CA THR A 195 -17.11 -0.12 -0.61
C THR A 195 -16.20 -0.33 -1.81
N ALA A 196 -16.77 -0.50 -3.01
CA ALA A 196 -15.99 -0.56 -4.27
C ALA A 196 -14.95 0.58 -4.38
N ARG A 197 -15.31 1.75 -3.86
CA ARG A 197 -14.45 2.94 -3.79
C ARG A 197 -13.19 2.71 -2.97
N GLU A 198 -13.29 2.07 -1.81
CA GLU A 198 -12.12 1.81 -0.96
C GLU A 198 -11.16 0.82 -1.64
N ARG A 199 -11.71 -0.23 -2.26
CA ARG A 199 -10.94 -1.17 -3.10
C ARG A 199 -10.27 -0.50 -4.29
N GLN A 200 -10.94 0.47 -4.93
CA GLN A 200 -10.35 1.24 -6.03
C GLN A 200 -9.22 2.15 -5.53
N LEU A 201 -9.46 2.92 -4.46
CA LEU A 201 -8.46 3.82 -3.89
C LEU A 201 -7.21 3.07 -3.42
N ARG A 202 -7.35 1.89 -2.82
CA ARG A 202 -6.21 1.04 -2.45
C ARG A 202 -5.39 0.63 -3.67
N ARG A 203 -6.05 0.17 -4.75
CA ARG A 203 -5.37 -0.19 -6.01
C ARG A 203 -4.64 1.00 -6.64
N ASP A 204 -5.28 2.17 -6.66
CA ASP A 204 -4.66 3.38 -7.21
C ASP A 204 -3.45 3.81 -6.37
N LEU A 205 -3.54 3.71 -5.04
CA LEU A 205 -2.44 4.01 -4.12
C LEU A 205 -1.27 3.04 -4.29
N ASP A 206 -1.54 1.74 -4.46
CA ASP A 206 -0.52 0.73 -4.72
C ASP A 206 0.18 0.98 -6.07
N ALA A 207 -0.56 1.34 -7.11
CA ALA A 207 0.00 1.67 -8.42
C ALA A 207 0.94 2.88 -8.35
N VAL A 208 0.50 3.96 -7.70
CA VAL A 208 1.34 5.16 -7.50
C VAL A 208 2.57 4.85 -6.63
N ALA A 209 2.44 3.98 -5.63
CA ALA A 209 3.56 3.56 -4.79
C ALA A 209 4.61 2.78 -5.59
N GLN A 210 4.19 1.89 -6.49
CA GLN A 210 5.07 1.15 -7.40
C GLN A 210 5.78 2.07 -8.38
N GLU A 211 5.05 2.98 -9.03
CA GLU A 211 5.64 3.97 -9.95
C GLU A 211 6.70 4.83 -9.24
N ARG A 212 6.40 5.30 -8.02
CA ARG A 212 7.35 6.07 -7.20
C ARG A 212 8.58 5.25 -6.83
N ALA A 213 8.44 3.97 -6.53
CA ALA A 213 9.56 3.09 -6.22
C ALA A 213 10.48 2.90 -7.43
N ALA A 214 9.90 2.67 -8.62
CA ALA A 214 10.65 2.55 -9.87
C ALA A 214 11.44 3.84 -10.17
N LEU A 215 10.78 5.00 -10.12
CA LEU A 215 11.45 6.30 -10.36
C LEU A 215 12.59 6.57 -9.38
N ARG A 216 12.43 6.20 -8.10
CA ARG A 216 13.50 6.32 -7.10
C ARG A 216 14.70 5.43 -7.44
N ALA A 217 14.46 4.18 -7.81
CA ALA A 217 15.53 3.27 -8.20
C ALA A 217 16.33 3.82 -9.40
N THR A 218 15.65 4.35 -10.43
CA THR A 218 16.29 5.00 -11.57
C THR A 218 17.12 6.22 -11.16
N LEU A 219 16.58 7.09 -10.29
CA LEU A 219 17.31 8.28 -9.81
C LEU A 219 18.53 7.90 -8.97
N GLU A 220 18.43 6.89 -8.11
CA GLU A 220 19.54 6.37 -7.32
C GLU A 220 20.64 5.80 -8.21
N GLN A 221 20.27 5.03 -9.24
CA GLN A 221 21.24 4.52 -10.23
C GLN A 221 21.92 5.65 -11.00
N ARG A 222 21.18 6.67 -11.46
CA ARG A 222 21.77 7.85 -12.11
C ARG A 222 22.71 8.61 -11.18
N GLY A 223 22.33 8.78 -9.91
CA GLY A 223 23.16 9.42 -8.89
C GLY A 223 24.48 8.67 -8.65
N ARG A 224 24.42 7.34 -8.57
CA ARG A 224 25.58 6.43 -8.49
C ARG A 224 26.56 6.67 -9.64
N TRP A 225 26.07 6.65 -10.87
CA TRP A 225 26.89 6.86 -12.07
C TRP A 225 27.44 8.29 -12.19
N SER A 226 26.68 9.31 -11.78
CA SER A 226 27.19 10.68 -11.68
C SER A 226 28.36 10.78 -10.68
N ALA A 227 28.22 10.19 -9.49
CA ALA A 227 29.27 10.17 -8.48
C ALA A 227 30.51 9.39 -8.94
N ALA A 228 30.31 8.34 -9.74
CA ALA A 228 31.37 7.56 -10.36
C ALA A 228 32.18 8.39 -11.37
N THR A 229 31.50 9.12 -12.27
CA THR A 229 32.13 10.06 -13.20
C THR A 229 32.93 11.12 -12.45
N ASP A 230 32.37 11.71 -11.40
CA ASP A 230 33.09 12.69 -10.57
C ASP A 230 34.33 12.08 -9.90
N ALA A 231 34.28 10.83 -9.47
CA ALA A 231 35.43 10.13 -8.91
C ALA A 231 36.54 9.93 -9.94
N VAL A 232 36.19 9.54 -11.17
CA VAL A 232 37.14 9.41 -12.30
C VAL A 232 37.78 10.77 -12.63
N VAL A 233 36.98 11.83 -12.72
CA VAL A 233 37.49 13.20 -12.97
C VAL A 233 38.43 13.65 -11.86
N ARG A 234 38.09 13.39 -10.60
CA ARG A 234 38.97 13.72 -9.46
C ARG A 234 40.29 12.95 -9.53
N ALA A 235 40.25 11.65 -9.82
CA ALA A 235 41.46 10.82 -9.95
C ALA A 235 42.38 11.33 -11.07
N ALA A 236 41.81 11.65 -12.24
CA ALA A 236 42.54 12.18 -13.38
C ALA A 236 43.25 13.53 -13.09
N ARG A 237 42.65 14.36 -12.22
CA ARG A 237 43.21 15.66 -11.78
C ARG A 237 44.26 15.53 -10.69
N ALA A 238 44.10 14.58 -9.77
CA ALA A 238 44.90 14.51 -8.54
C ALA A 238 46.32 13.93 -8.77
N ARG A 239 46.49 12.98 -9.70
CA ARG A 239 47.76 12.28 -9.93
C ARG A 239 48.06 12.02 -11.40
N GLY A 240 49.36 11.86 -11.70
CA GLY A 240 49.92 11.29 -12.92
C GLY A 240 50.05 9.76 -12.82
N GLY A 241 50.20 9.08 -13.95
CA GLY A 241 50.59 7.68 -14.02
C GLY A 241 49.47 6.66 -13.87
N MET A 242 49.90 5.39 -13.87
CA MET A 242 49.04 4.21 -13.64
C MET A 242 48.24 4.27 -12.33
N GLN A 243 48.71 5.06 -11.34
CA GLN A 243 47.99 5.24 -10.08
C GLN A 243 46.68 6.01 -10.26
N ALA A 244 46.63 7.00 -11.16
CA ALA A 244 45.40 7.72 -11.45
C ALA A 244 44.34 6.82 -12.10
N LEU A 245 44.78 5.89 -12.97
CA LEU A 245 43.91 4.88 -13.59
C LEU A 245 43.37 3.89 -12.55
N ALA A 246 44.21 3.45 -11.61
CA ALA A 246 43.78 2.58 -10.52
C ALA A 246 42.77 3.26 -9.59
N GLU A 247 43.00 4.53 -9.23
CA GLU A 247 42.05 5.32 -8.42
C GLU A 247 40.74 5.58 -9.15
N ALA A 248 40.78 5.79 -10.46
CA ALA A 248 39.59 5.92 -11.29
C ALA A 248 38.77 4.62 -11.30
N ALA A 249 39.41 3.46 -11.52
CA ALA A 249 38.76 2.15 -11.48
C ALA A 249 38.12 1.87 -10.12
N ASP A 250 38.83 2.17 -9.03
CA ASP A 250 38.32 2.04 -7.66
C ASP A 250 37.18 3.03 -7.35
N GLY A 251 37.24 4.24 -7.89
CA GLY A 251 36.13 5.20 -7.90
C GLY A 251 34.87 4.65 -8.58
N LEU A 252 35.01 3.97 -9.71
CA LEU A 252 33.91 3.33 -10.42
C LEU A 252 33.29 2.21 -9.57
N VAL A 253 34.10 1.30 -9.04
CA VAL A 253 33.61 0.18 -8.21
C VAL A 253 32.86 0.68 -6.97
N ARG A 254 33.34 1.73 -6.30
CA ARG A 254 32.68 2.24 -5.08
C ARG A 254 31.34 2.91 -5.32
N ASN A 255 31.16 3.52 -6.47
CA ASN A 255 30.00 4.38 -6.74
C ASN A 255 29.00 3.71 -7.68
N THR A 256 29.35 2.58 -8.30
CA THR A 256 28.49 1.82 -9.23
C THR A 256 28.11 0.47 -8.64
N GLY A 257 27.38 -0.36 -9.41
CA GLY A 257 27.13 -1.76 -9.08
C GLY A 257 28.24 -2.73 -9.51
N ALA A 258 29.34 -2.24 -10.10
CA ALA A 258 30.40 -3.11 -10.61
C ALA A 258 31.10 -3.86 -9.47
N LEU A 259 31.25 -5.18 -9.62
CA LEU A 259 31.95 -6.07 -8.71
C LEU A 259 33.46 -5.82 -8.72
N ASP A 260 34.00 -5.43 -9.87
CA ASP A 260 35.38 -5.02 -10.05
C ASP A 260 35.53 -4.13 -11.28
N ALA A 261 36.66 -3.41 -11.38
CA ALA A 261 37.02 -2.63 -12.53
C ALA A 261 38.54 -2.57 -12.73
N ALA A 262 38.95 -2.42 -13.99
CA ALA A 262 40.35 -2.25 -14.36
C ALA A 262 40.48 -1.42 -15.64
N VAL A 263 41.54 -0.62 -15.75
CA VAL A 263 41.91 0.03 -17.00
C VAL A 263 43.09 -0.73 -17.61
N ALA A 264 42.95 -1.13 -18.87
CA ALA A 264 43.94 -1.88 -19.63
C ALA A 264 44.52 -0.99 -20.75
N PRO A 265 45.74 -0.44 -20.61
CA PRO A 265 46.38 0.30 -21.69
C PRO A 265 46.62 -0.57 -22.92
N TYR A 266 46.50 0.03 -24.11
CA TYR A 266 46.77 -0.63 -25.38
C TYR A 266 48.24 -0.45 -25.77
N MET A 267 48.94 -1.55 -25.94
CA MET A 267 50.36 -1.61 -26.28
C MET A 267 50.60 -2.69 -27.34
N THR A 268 51.15 -2.30 -28.49
CA THR A 268 51.61 -3.22 -29.54
C THR A 268 50.58 -4.30 -29.93
N GLY A 269 49.33 -3.91 -30.20
CA GLY A 269 48.29 -4.87 -30.62
C GLY A 269 47.57 -5.58 -29.48
N ALA A 270 47.91 -5.31 -28.22
CA ALA A 270 47.35 -5.99 -27.06
C ALA A 270 46.86 -4.99 -25.99
N LEU A 271 45.84 -5.38 -25.23
CA LEU A 271 45.49 -4.70 -23.98
C LEU A 271 46.26 -5.36 -22.83
N VAL A 272 46.92 -4.53 -22.02
CA VAL A 272 47.71 -4.98 -20.88
C VAL A 272 46.93 -4.70 -19.59
N LEU A 273 46.35 -5.75 -19.01
CA LEU A 273 45.58 -5.64 -17.77
C LEU A 273 46.51 -5.83 -16.57
N GLY A 274 46.64 -4.78 -15.76
CA GLY A 274 47.29 -4.85 -14.45
C GLY A 274 46.41 -5.55 -13.41
N ARG A 275 46.69 -5.31 -12.11
CA ARG A 275 45.74 -5.70 -11.06
C ARG A 275 44.52 -4.80 -11.13
N SER A 276 43.35 -5.41 -11.17
CA SER A 276 42.06 -4.75 -10.99
C SER A 276 41.88 -4.19 -9.58
N SER A 277 40.90 -3.32 -9.41
CA SER A 277 40.61 -2.62 -8.14
C SER A 277 40.38 -3.60 -6.98
N ARG A 278 39.61 -4.67 -7.20
CA ARG A 278 39.33 -5.73 -6.22
C ARG A 278 40.14 -6.99 -6.45
N GLY A 279 40.94 -7.04 -7.52
CA GLY A 279 41.83 -8.16 -7.82
C GLY A 279 41.12 -9.40 -8.37
N ARG A 280 39.89 -9.25 -8.90
CA ARG A 280 39.13 -10.34 -9.53
C ARG A 280 39.50 -10.55 -10.99
N LEU A 281 39.92 -9.49 -11.68
CA LEU A 281 40.41 -9.55 -13.06
C LEU A 281 41.95 -9.51 -13.10
N GLY A 282 42.54 -10.17 -14.08
CA GLY A 282 43.97 -10.13 -14.37
C GLY A 282 44.88 -10.60 -13.22
N PRO A 283 46.20 -10.30 -13.30
CA PRO A 283 46.89 -9.62 -14.39
C PRO A 283 46.99 -10.48 -15.65
N GLY A 284 46.98 -9.86 -16.83
CA GLY A 284 47.04 -10.57 -18.10
C GLY A 284 47.20 -9.66 -19.31
N THR A 285 47.57 -10.24 -20.44
CA THR A 285 47.68 -9.53 -21.72
C THR A 285 46.75 -10.21 -22.72
N ILE A 286 45.88 -9.43 -23.36
CA ILE A 286 44.95 -9.92 -24.37
C ILE A 286 45.30 -9.34 -25.74
N THR A 287 45.63 -10.22 -26.69
CA THR A 287 45.86 -9.84 -28.08
C THR A 287 44.54 -9.44 -28.71
N VAL A 288 44.40 -8.18 -29.13
CA VAL A 288 43.12 -7.63 -29.60
C VAL A 288 42.62 -8.34 -30.86
N THR A 289 43.52 -8.62 -31.80
CA THR A 289 43.16 -9.29 -33.07
C THR A 289 42.79 -10.77 -32.92
N ALA A 290 42.97 -11.35 -31.72
CA ALA A 290 42.49 -12.70 -31.45
C ALA A 290 40.97 -12.76 -31.20
N TYR A 291 40.32 -11.60 -30.98
CA TYR A 291 38.90 -11.50 -30.63
C TYR A 291 38.23 -10.39 -31.45
N GLU A 292 37.39 -10.78 -32.42
CA GLU A 292 36.78 -9.84 -33.36
C GLU A 292 35.92 -8.77 -32.66
N GLU A 293 35.15 -9.16 -31.64
CA GLU A 293 34.34 -8.24 -30.83
C GLU A 293 35.19 -7.12 -30.19
N LEU A 294 36.38 -7.46 -29.67
CA LEU A 294 37.27 -6.51 -29.03
C LEU A 294 37.96 -5.60 -30.06
N ALA A 295 38.34 -6.18 -31.20
CA ALA A 295 38.90 -5.44 -32.32
C ALA A 295 37.90 -4.44 -32.93
N ALA A 296 36.63 -4.83 -33.06
CA ALA A 296 35.55 -3.97 -33.51
C ALA A 296 35.27 -2.86 -32.49
N ALA A 297 35.12 -3.19 -31.20
CA ALA A 297 34.87 -2.21 -30.14
C ALA A 297 35.97 -1.13 -30.07
N LEU A 298 37.25 -1.53 -30.09
CA LEU A 298 38.36 -0.58 -30.06
C LEU A 298 38.48 0.29 -31.32
N ARG A 299 38.07 -0.25 -32.48
CA ARG A 299 38.05 0.49 -33.75
C ARG A 299 36.93 1.53 -33.78
N ASP A 300 35.75 1.14 -33.34
CA ASP A 300 34.53 1.94 -33.46
C ASP A 300 34.32 2.85 -32.23
N GLY A 301 35.04 2.60 -31.14
CA GLY A 301 34.88 3.31 -29.88
C GLY A 301 33.58 2.96 -29.15
N THR A 302 32.97 1.83 -29.47
CA THR A 302 31.66 1.41 -28.97
C THR A 302 31.82 0.42 -27.81
N PRO A 303 31.18 0.68 -26.65
CA PRO A 303 31.19 -0.27 -25.55
C PRO A 303 30.50 -1.59 -25.91
N THR A 304 31.02 -2.71 -25.40
CA THR A 304 30.45 -4.05 -25.65
C THR A 304 30.68 -4.98 -24.46
N TRP A 305 29.81 -5.97 -24.30
CA TRP A 305 30.07 -7.13 -23.46
C TRP A 305 31.14 -8.03 -24.10
N LEU A 306 31.99 -8.64 -23.26
CA LEU A 306 32.95 -9.64 -23.68
C LEU A 306 32.29 -11.01 -23.79
N GLY A 307 32.53 -11.70 -24.90
CA GLY A 307 32.24 -13.10 -25.03
C GLY A 307 33.13 -13.96 -24.14
N ALA A 308 32.71 -15.20 -23.89
CA ALA A 308 33.37 -16.12 -22.95
C ALA A 308 34.88 -16.30 -23.21
N GLY A 309 35.31 -16.30 -24.48
CA GLY A 309 36.72 -16.45 -24.84
C GLY A 309 37.58 -15.25 -24.47
N ALA A 310 37.11 -14.03 -24.75
CA ALA A 310 37.81 -12.80 -24.39
C ALA A 310 37.75 -12.55 -22.89
N GLY A 311 36.59 -12.81 -22.26
CA GLY A 311 36.41 -12.75 -20.81
C GLY A 311 37.38 -13.65 -20.06
N ALA A 312 37.50 -14.92 -20.47
CA ALA A 312 38.46 -15.85 -19.85
C ALA A 312 39.91 -15.37 -19.97
N ALA A 313 40.29 -14.74 -21.09
CA ALA A 313 41.65 -14.23 -21.30
C ALA A 313 42.03 -13.05 -20.38
N VAL A 314 41.04 -12.33 -19.85
CA VAL A 314 41.23 -11.26 -18.84
C VAL A 314 40.87 -11.70 -17.41
N GLY A 315 40.54 -12.98 -17.22
CA GLY A 315 40.27 -13.58 -15.91
C GLY A 315 38.83 -13.40 -15.40
N VAL A 316 37.87 -13.18 -16.29
CA VAL A 316 36.45 -13.11 -15.93
C VAL A 316 35.94 -14.51 -15.57
N PRO A 317 35.36 -14.72 -14.38
CA PRO A 317 34.70 -15.97 -14.02
C PRO A 317 33.51 -16.27 -14.95
N PRO A 318 33.22 -17.55 -15.24
CA PRO A 318 32.17 -17.93 -16.20
C PRO A 318 30.76 -17.53 -15.76
N GLU A 319 30.53 -17.33 -14.46
CA GLU A 319 29.27 -16.86 -13.89
C GLU A 319 29.09 -15.33 -13.91
N LEU A 320 30.10 -14.56 -14.32
CA LEU A 320 30.05 -13.09 -14.30
C LEU A 320 30.14 -12.52 -15.72
N ALA A 321 29.59 -11.32 -15.88
CA ALA A 321 29.61 -10.59 -17.15
C ALA A 321 30.66 -9.46 -17.10
N ALA A 322 31.42 -9.28 -18.17
CA ALA A 322 32.39 -8.20 -18.29
C ALA A 322 32.07 -7.26 -19.44
N HIS A 323 31.92 -5.99 -19.13
CA HIS A 323 31.67 -4.94 -20.10
C HIS A 323 32.95 -4.16 -20.37
N VAL A 324 33.30 -4.04 -21.64
CA VAL A 324 34.46 -3.28 -22.10
C VAL A 324 34.02 -1.95 -22.69
N VAL A 325 34.61 -0.89 -22.16
CA VAL A 325 34.44 0.48 -22.64
C VAL A 325 35.76 0.90 -23.31
N PRO A 326 35.83 0.95 -24.65
CA PRO A 326 37.01 1.39 -25.38
C PRO A 326 37.44 2.80 -24.95
N VAL A 327 38.74 3.01 -24.81
CA VAL A 327 39.34 4.33 -24.59
C VAL A 327 40.10 4.72 -25.83
N VAL A 328 39.49 5.60 -26.62
CA VAL A 328 39.99 6.03 -27.93
C VAL A 328 40.18 7.55 -27.91
N ALA A 329 41.29 8.03 -28.46
CA ALA A 329 41.50 9.47 -28.68
C ALA A 329 41.98 9.70 -30.11
N ALA A 330 41.38 10.69 -30.79
CA ALA A 330 41.70 11.03 -32.18
C ALA A 330 41.68 9.82 -33.16
N GLY A 331 40.81 8.83 -32.90
CA GLY A 331 40.72 7.61 -33.70
C GLY A 331 41.79 6.55 -33.39
N GLU A 332 42.66 6.78 -32.42
CA GLU A 332 43.65 5.80 -31.96
C GLU A 332 43.19 5.11 -30.67
N PRO A 333 43.23 3.76 -30.61
CA PRO A 333 42.96 3.04 -29.37
C PRO A 333 44.10 3.26 -28.38
N LEU A 334 43.76 3.80 -27.21
CA LEU A 334 44.70 4.01 -26.10
C LEU A 334 44.61 2.92 -25.04
N GLY A 335 43.47 2.23 -24.97
CA GLY A 335 43.21 1.19 -23.99
C GLY A 335 41.73 0.87 -23.90
N ALA A 336 41.36 0.20 -22.83
CA ALA A 336 39.96 -0.04 -22.50
C ALA A 336 39.74 -0.07 -20.98
N LEU A 337 38.56 0.36 -20.55
CA LEU A 337 38.06 0.12 -19.20
C LEU A 337 37.25 -1.19 -19.21
N VAL A 338 37.58 -2.11 -18.32
CA VAL A 338 36.86 -3.36 -18.08
C VAL A 338 36.07 -3.22 -16.78
N LEU A 339 34.76 -3.43 -16.84
CA LEU A 339 33.86 -3.44 -15.70
C LEU A 339 33.28 -4.85 -15.54
N LEU A 340 33.27 -5.38 -14.31
CA LEU A 340 32.76 -6.70 -13.98
C LEU A 340 31.42 -6.57 -13.24
N PHE A 341 30.42 -7.33 -13.67
CA PHE A 341 29.05 -7.31 -13.15
C PHE A 341 28.56 -8.73 -12.88
N ASP A 342 27.46 -8.84 -12.12
CA ASP A 342 26.81 -10.14 -11.87
C ASP A 342 26.06 -10.59 -13.13
N GLU A 343 25.32 -9.66 -13.76
CA GLU A 343 24.52 -9.91 -14.96
C GLU A 343 24.70 -8.79 -16.00
N GLU A 344 24.40 -9.07 -17.28
CA GLU A 344 24.48 -8.06 -18.35
C GLU A 344 23.46 -6.92 -18.17
N ASP A 345 22.36 -7.15 -17.45
CA ASP A 345 21.30 -6.15 -17.24
C ASP A 345 21.73 -5.04 -16.27
N ASP A 346 22.84 -5.18 -15.55
CA ASP A 346 23.36 -4.17 -14.60
C ASP A 346 23.68 -2.81 -15.26
N LEU A 347 23.85 -2.79 -16.59
CA LEU A 347 24.07 -1.58 -17.40
C LEU A 347 22.86 -1.12 -18.23
N GLN A 348 21.73 -1.84 -18.21
CA GLN A 348 20.62 -1.62 -19.15
C GLN A 348 20.06 -0.18 -19.13
N ASP A 349 20.03 0.44 -17.94
CA ASP A 349 19.50 1.79 -17.71
C ASP A 349 20.57 2.89 -17.67
N VAL A 350 21.83 2.55 -17.97
CA VAL A 350 22.95 3.51 -17.96
C VAL A 350 23.05 4.18 -19.32
N PRO A 351 22.90 5.51 -19.43
CA PRO A 351 23.06 6.19 -20.70
C PRO A 351 24.48 6.00 -21.25
N ALA A 352 24.61 5.62 -22.53
CA ALA A 352 25.90 5.40 -23.18
C ALA A 352 26.84 6.62 -23.07
N GLU A 353 26.27 7.84 -23.05
CA GLU A 353 26.98 9.11 -22.85
C GLU A 353 27.82 9.15 -21.58
N VAL A 354 27.38 8.49 -20.50
CA VAL A 354 28.13 8.42 -19.23
C VAL A 354 29.40 7.61 -19.41
N LEU A 355 29.31 6.43 -20.03
CA LEU A 355 30.48 5.58 -20.29
C LEU A 355 31.46 6.25 -21.25
N LEU A 356 30.95 6.95 -22.27
CA LEU A 356 31.77 7.75 -23.19
C LEU A 356 32.47 8.92 -22.48
N THR A 357 31.80 9.58 -21.53
CA THR A 357 32.42 10.63 -20.71
C THR A 357 33.55 10.07 -19.87
N ILE A 358 33.32 8.93 -19.19
CA ILE A 358 34.35 8.22 -18.41
C ILE A 358 35.53 7.83 -19.30
N SER A 359 35.25 7.23 -20.46
CA SER A 359 36.25 6.85 -21.45
C SER A 359 37.10 8.04 -21.89
N THR A 360 36.46 9.18 -22.20
CA THR A 360 37.15 10.40 -22.61
C THR A 360 38.12 10.89 -21.53
N VAL A 361 37.70 10.91 -20.27
CA VAL A 361 38.54 11.33 -19.14
C VAL A 361 39.74 10.38 -18.97
N LEU A 362 39.51 9.06 -19.07
CA LEU A 362 40.60 8.07 -19.03
C LEU A 362 41.56 8.24 -20.21
N GLY A 363 41.04 8.57 -21.39
CA GLY A 363 41.84 8.86 -22.58
C GLY A 363 42.80 10.02 -22.36
N PHE A 364 42.35 11.12 -21.75
CA PHE A 364 43.23 12.23 -21.38
C PHE A 364 44.38 11.80 -20.45
N VAL A 365 44.10 10.91 -19.49
CA VAL A 365 45.14 10.37 -18.60
C VAL A 365 46.14 9.55 -19.41
N LEU A 366 45.69 8.65 -20.28
CA LEU A 366 46.56 7.79 -21.09
C LEU A 366 47.40 8.58 -22.10
N VAL A 367 46.83 9.58 -22.77
CA VAL A 367 47.58 10.49 -23.67
C VAL A 367 48.68 11.21 -22.90
N ARG A 368 48.35 11.75 -21.72
CA ARG A 368 49.34 12.44 -20.88
C ARG A 368 50.50 11.52 -20.52
N GLU A 369 50.23 10.28 -20.13
CA GLU A 369 51.30 9.31 -19.80
C GLU A 369 52.17 8.98 -21.01
N ARG A 370 51.57 8.72 -22.17
CA ARG A 370 52.34 8.44 -23.39
C ARG A 370 53.27 9.58 -23.79
N VAL A 371 52.82 10.83 -23.65
CA VAL A 371 53.67 12.01 -23.90
C VAL A 371 54.80 12.11 -22.88
N VAL A 372 54.52 11.84 -21.59
CA VAL A 372 55.56 11.85 -20.55
C VAL A 372 56.62 10.78 -20.79
N ASP A 373 56.23 9.58 -21.19
CA ASP A 373 57.17 8.49 -21.50
C ASP A 373 58.02 8.82 -22.74
N GLN A 374 57.42 9.37 -23.80
CA GLN A 374 58.16 9.82 -24.99
C GLN A 374 59.17 10.94 -24.72
N LEU A 375 58.97 11.76 -23.67
CA LEU A 375 59.91 12.81 -23.27
C LEU A 375 61.04 12.28 -22.38
N ARG A 376 60.92 11.05 -21.85
CA ARG A 376 61.93 10.38 -21.02
C ARG A 376 62.88 9.50 -21.83
N ASP A 377 62.39 8.95 -22.94
CA ASP A 377 63.17 8.24 -23.97
C ASP A 377 63.92 9.21 -24.89
#